data_AF-A0A501WAX4-F1
#
_entry.id   AF-A0A501WAX4-F1
#
_cell.length_a   1.000
_cell.length_b   1.000
_cell.length_c   1.000
_cell.angle_alpha   90.00
_cell.angle_beta   90.00
_cell.angle_gamma   90.00
#
_symmetry.space_group_name_H-M   'P 1'
#
loop_
_entity.id
_entity.type
_entity.pdbx_description
1 polymer ?
#
loop_
_entity_poly.entity_id
_entity_poly.type
_entity_poly.pdbx_seq_one_letter_code
_entity_poly.pdbx_strand_id
1 'polypeptide(L)'
;MGNAVKLVLIKNPYRINRQKLAPVRQEHVKIVLPTSLKHYTISEERLQHLGQFFQKFFTQQMFQFIKGAVHYTQNETDAVRSFCRVYNIDPDSYDDETARKAWRDYKNKVFEANTSLLELSGNES
;
A
#
# COMPACT_ATOMS: atom_id res chain seq x y z
N MET A 1 -5.07 5.09 11.26
CA MET A 1 -5.03 4.56 9.89
C MET A 1 -4.14 3.33 9.92
N GLY A 2 -4.66 2.16 9.53
CA GLY A 2 -3.90 0.90 9.57
C GLY A 2 -2.89 0.87 8.43
N ASN A 3 -1.61 0.73 8.75
CA ASN A 3 -0.56 0.55 7.74
C ASN A 3 -0.55 -0.91 7.29
N ALA A 4 -0.87 -1.15 6.01
CA ALA A 4 -0.88 -2.47 5.39
C ALA A 4 0.52 -3.13 5.34
N VAL A 5 1.57 -2.31 5.29
CA VAL A 5 2.95 -2.77 5.20
C VAL A 5 3.65 -2.53 6.53
N LYS A 6 3.68 -3.54 7.39
CA LYS A 6 4.58 -3.57 8.56
C LYS A 6 5.91 -4.19 8.15
N LEU A 7 6.91 -3.34 7.91
CA LEU A 7 8.29 -3.77 7.72
C LEU A 7 8.84 -4.30 9.05
N VAL A 8 9.17 -5.59 9.10
CA VAL A 8 10.01 -6.16 10.17
C VAL A 8 11.30 -6.67 9.55
N LEU A 9 12.37 -5.93 9.83
CA LEU A 9 13.74 -6.33 9.52
C LEU A 9 14.27 -7.22 10.63
N ILE A 10 14.36 -8.52 10.36
CA ILE A 10 15.12 -9.43 11.21
C ILE A 10 16.59 -9.32 10.80
N LYS A 11 17.33 -8.46 11.50
CA LYS A 11 18.79 -8.49 11.46
C LYS A 11 19.21 -9.78 12.18
N ASN A 12 19.79 -10.74 11.46
CA ASN A 12 20.47 -11.87 12.08
C ASN A 12 21.93 -11.48 12.35
N PRO A 13 22.31 -10.99 13.54
CA PRO A 13 23.72 -10.88 13.89
C PRO A 13 24.34 -12.27 13.88
N TYR A 14 25.58 -12.39 13.39
CA TYR A 14 26.27 -13.68 13.24
C TYR A 14 26.51 -14.41 14.57
N ARG A 15 26.22 -13.80 15.73
CA ARG A 15 26.18 -14.44 17.05
C ARG A 15 25.13 -13.78 17.96
N ILE A 16 24.22 -14.61 18.47
CA ILE A 16 23.47 -14.50 19.74
C ILE A 16 22.55 -13.27 19.88
N ASN A 17 21.23 -13.50 19.76
CA ASN A 17 20.28 -13.37 20.87
C ASN A 17 18.90 -13.94 20.45
N ARG A 18 18.48 -15.03 21.10
CA ARG A 18 17.14 -15.61 20.93
C ARG A 18 16.12 -14.78 21.73
N GLN A 19 15.85 -13.55 21.30
CA GLN A 19 14.63 -12.89 21.78
C GLN A 19 13.46 -13.49 21.00
N LYS A 20 12.69 -14.33 21.68
CA LYS A 20 11.43 -14.89 21.18
C LYS A 20 10.40 -13.75 21.05
N LEU A 21 10.45 -13.01 19.96
CA LEU A 21 9.31 -12.22 19.50
C LEU A 21 8.22 -13.22 19.10
N ALA A 22 7.01 -13.03 19.62
CA ALA A 22 5.85 -13.84 19.23
C ALA A 22 5.72 -13.78 17.69
N PRO A 23 5.43 -14.91 17.02
CA PRO A 23 5.36 -14.95 15.58
C PRO A 23 4.12 -14.17 15.13
N VAL A 24 4.30 -12.87 14.87
CA VAL A 24 3.37 -12.14 14.01
C VAL A 24 3.54 -12.79 12.64
N ARG A 25 2.47 -13.38 12.08
CA ARG A 25 2.48 -13.85 10.70
C ARG A 25 2.72 -12.64 9.81
N GLN A 26 3.97 -12.35 9.53
CA GLN A 26 4.37 -11.29 8.63
C GLN A 26 4.99 -11.96 7.42
N GLU A 27 4.32 -11.79 6.29
CA GLU A 27 4.89 -12.17 5.01
C GLU A 27 6.11 -11.27 4.76
N HIS A 28 7.29 -11.87 4.71
CA HIS A 28 8.53 -11.15 4.52
C HIS A 28 8.84 -11.02 3.03
N VAL A 29 8.88 -9.79 2.52
CA VAL A 29 9.41 -9.51 1.18
C VAL A 29 10.93 -9.58 1.25
N LYS A 30 11.51 -10.64 0.68
CA LYS A 30 12.97 -10.80 0.60
C LYS A 30 13.51 -10.05 -0.62
N ILE A 31 14.14 -8.92 -0.37
CA ILE A 31 14.85 -8.16 -1.40
C ILE A 31 16.27 -8.68 -1.49
N VAL A 32 16.62 -9.31 -2.62
CA VAL A 32 17.97 -9.81 -2.87
C VAL A 32 18.73 -8.76 -3.66
N LEU A 33 19.81 -8.25 -3.07
CA LEU A 33 20.70 -7.33 -3.77
C LEU A 33 21.66 -8.10 -4.69
N PRO A 34 22.02 -7.54 -5.87
CA PRO A 34 23.06 -8.08 -6.72
C PRO A 34 24.40 -8.22 -5.97
N THR A 35 25.23 -9.19 -6.37
CA THR A 35 26.55 -9.43 -5.77
C THR A 35 27.49 -8.23 -5.88
N SER A 36 27.31 -7.38 -6.91
CA SER A 36 28.04 -6.11 -7.05
C SER A 36 27.77 -5.12 -5.90
N LEU A 37 26.66 -5.28 -5.17
CA LEU A 37 26.27 -4.45 -4.02
C LEU A 37 26.51 -5.14 -2.68
N LYS A 38 27.35 -6.19 -2.63
CA LYS A 38 27.59 -6.99 -1.40
C LYS A 38 28.06 -6.17 -0.19
N HIS A 39 28.81 -5.09 -0.42
CA HIS A 39 29.32 -4.19 0.64
C HIS A 39 28.44 -2.96 0.85
N TYR A 40 27.37 -2.84 0.07
CA TYR A 40 26.48 -1.69 0.16
C TYR A 40 25.63 -1.81 1.42
N THR A 41 25.68 -0.76 2.25
CA THR A 41 24.85 -0.67 3.44
C THR A 41 23.66 0.21 3.14
N ILE A 42 22.45 -0.34 3.25
CA ILE A 42 21.22 0.44 3.11
C ILE A 42 20.93 1.10 4.46
N SER A 43 20.82 2.43 4.48
CA SER A 43 20.41 3.18 5.68
C SER A 43 18.95 2.88 6.02
N GLU A 44 18.61 3.00 7.31
CA GLU A 44 17.24 2.83 7.79
C GLU A 44 16.26 3.80 7.08
N GLU A 45 16.68 5.05 6.87
CA GLU A 45 15.91 6.05 6.13
C GLU A 45 15.55 5.58 4.71
N ARG A 46 16.50 4.97 3.99
CA ARG A 46 16.25 4.45 2.64
C ARG A 46 15.30 3.27 2.66
N LEU A 47 15.33 2.44 3.70
CA LEU A 47 14.37 1.35 3.89
C LEU A 47 12.98 1.88 4.19
N GLN A 48 12.85 2.97 4.97
CA GLN A 48 11.58 3.63 5.19
C GLN A 48 11.02 4.22 3.90
N HIS A 49 11.84 4.88 3.08
CA HIS A 49 11.44 5.36 1.76
C HIS A 49 10.98 4.23 0.84
N LEU A 50 11.66 3.08 0.89
CA LEU A 50 11.26 1.90 0.12
C LEU A 50 9.91 1.34 0.58
N GLY A 51 9.65 1.30 1.90
CA GLY A 51 8.35 0.94 2.43
C GLY A 51 7.23 1.89 1.98
N GLN A 52 7.49 3.19 2.04
CA GLN A 52 6.55 4.21 1.54
C GLN A 52 6.30 4.06 0.04
N PHE A 53 7.33 3.72 -0.73
CA PHE A 53 7.19 3.46 -2.17
C PHE A 53 6.25 2.26 -2.43
N PHE A 54 6.48 1.12 -1.77
CA PHE A 54 5.62 -0.04 -1.93
C PHE A 54 4.18 0.24 -1.52
N GLN A 55 3.98 1.00 -0.45
CA GLN A 55 2.63 1.38 -0.04
C GLN A 55 1.95 2.30 -1.04
N LYS A 56 2.67 3.28 -1.62
CA LYS A 56 2.14 4.12 -2.70
C LYS A 56 1.79 3.29 -3.93
N PHE A 57 2.68 2.40 -4.33
CA PHE A 57 2.48 1.50 -5.47
C PHE A 57 1.25 0.61 -5.28
N PHE A 58 1.14 -0.04 -4.12
CA PHE A 58 -0.02 -0.85 -3.75
C PHE A 58 -1.32 -0.04 -3.85
N THR A 59 -1.35 1.15 -3.24
CA THR A 59 -2.55 2.00 -3.24
C THR A 59 -2.93 2.45 -4.64
N GLN A 60 -1.96 2.78 -5.50
CA GLN A 60 -2.21 3.14 -6.89
C GLN A 60 -2.82 1.98 -7.69
N GLN A 61 -2.27 0.77 -7.55
CA GLN A 61 -2.80 -0.42 -8.20
C GLN A 61 -4.23 -0.72 -7.74
N MET A 62 -4.48 -0.62 -6.42
CA MET A 62 -5.80 -0.78 -5.84
C MET A 62 -6.82 0.19 -6.45
N PHE A 63 -6.49 1.49 -6.54
CA PHE A 63 -7.42 2.48 -7.09
C PHE A 63 -7.64 2.30 -8.59
N GLN A 64 -6.61 1.93 -9.36
CA GLN A 64 -6.77 1.64 -10.79
C GLN A 64 -7.67 0.43 -11.03
N PHE A 65 -7.47 -0.64 -10.27
CA PHE A 65 -8.30 -1.84 -10.34
C PHE A 65 -9.75 -1.53 -9.97
N ILE A 66 -9.99 -0.88 -8.82
CA ILE A 66 -11.34 -0.55 -8.35
C ILE A 66 -12.04 0.37 -9.36
N LYS A 67 -11.34 1.39 -9.89
CA LYS A 67 -11.91 2.29 -10.89
C LYS A 67 -12.38 1.53 -12.14
N GLY A 68 -11.57 0.59 -12.64
CA GLY A 68 -11.95 -0.27 -13.77
C GLY A 68 -13.14 -1.18 -13.45
N ALA A 69 -13.12 -1.83 -12.29
CA ALA A 69 -14.18 -2.73 -11.85
C ALA A 69 -15.51 -1.99 -11.60
N VAL A 70 -15.47 -0.79 -11.01
CA VAL A 70 -16.65 0.06 -10.82
C VAL A 70 -17.24 0.49 -12.14
N HIS A 71 -16.42 0.84 -13.13
CA HIS A 71 -16.93 1.20 -14.46
C HIS A 71 -17.74 0.06 -15.08
N TYR A 72 -17.31 -1.19 -14.89
CA TYR A 72 -17.98 -2.37 -15.44
C TYR A 72 -19.21 -2.81 -14.63
N THR A 73 -19.07 -2.87 -13.30
CA THR A 73 -20.09 -3.47 -12.41
C THR A 73 -21.07 -2.47 -11.81
N GLN A 74 -20.75 -1.17 -11.83
CA GLN A 74 -21.46 -0.11 -11.11
C GLN A 74 -21.58 -0.36 -9.59
N ASN A 75 -20.78 -1.28 -9.03
CA ASN A 75 -20.83 -1.66 -7.62
C ASN A 75 -19.45 -1.52 -6.96
N GLU A 76 -19.27 -0.47 -6.17
CA GLU A 76 -18.02 -0.17 -5.48
C GLU A 76 -17.65 -1.22 -4.43
N THR A 77 -18.66 -1.73 -3.70
CA THR A 77 -18.41 -2.69 -2.63
C THR A 77 -17.90 -4.01 -3.21
N ASP A 78 -18.49 -4.44 -4.32
CA ASP A 78 -18.07 -5.65 -5.01
C ASP A 78 -16.71 -5.50 -5.70
N ALA A 79 -16.42 -4.31 -6.25
CA ALA A 79 -15.12 -3.99 -6.82
C ALA A 79 -13.97 -4.06 -5.78
N VAL A 80 -14.19 -3.52 -4.58
CA VAL A 80 -13.21 -3.59 -3.48
C VAL A 80 -12.99 -5.03 -3.03
N ARG A 81 -14.06 -5.79 -2.81
CA ARG A 81 -13.97 -7.22 -2.45
C ARG A 81 -13.27 -8.03 -3.53
N SER A 82 -13.56 -7.74 -4.79
CA SER A 82 -12.93 -8.39 -5.93
C SER A 82 -11.42 -8.12 -5.98
N PHE A 83 -10.98 -6.90 -5.65
CA PHE A 83 -9.55 -6.60 -5.51
C PHE A 83 -8.90 -7.46 -4.42
N CYS A 84 -9.46 -7.47 -3.19
CA CYS A 84 -8.92 -8.28 -2.10
C CYS A 84 -8.84 -9.76 -2.47
N ARG A 85 -9.86 -10.29 -3.16
CA ARG A 85 -9.90 -11.69 -3.61
C ARG A 85 -8.89 -12.00 -4.72
N VAL A 86 -8.79 -11.15 -5.75
CA VAL A 86 -7.89 -11.39 -6.90
C VAL A 86 -6.42 -11.34 -6.47
N TYR A 87 -6.09 -10.45 -5.55
CA TYR A 87 -4.71 -10.29 -5.05
C TYR A 87 -4.42 -11.14 -3.80
N ASN A 88 -5.37 -12.00 -3.37
CA ASN A 88 -5.25 -12.84 -2.18
C ASN A 88 -4.79 -12.07 -0.94
N ILE A 89 -5.38 -10.90 -0.72
CA ILE A 89 -5.05 -10.06 0.43
C ILE A 89 -5.63 -10.69 1.68
N ASP A 90 -4.77 -10.96 2.67
CA ASP A 90 -5.16 -11.51 3.96
C ASP A 90 -6.07 -10.52 4.71
N PRO A 91 -7.33 -10.89 5.03
CA PRO A 91 -8.27 -10.03 5.76
C PRO A 91 -7.75 -9.57 7.13
N ASP A 92 -6.90 -10.36 7.77
CA ASP A 92 -6.30 -10.01 9.07
C ASP A 92 -5.25 -8.89 8.93
N SER A 93 -4.67 -8.75 7.73
CA SER A 93 -3.62 -7.77 7.43
C SER A 93 -4.18 -6.45 6.86
N TYR A 94 -5.20 -6.54 6.02
CA TYR A 94 -5.81 -5.40 5.35
C TYR A 94 -7.28 -5.71 5.07
N ASP A 95 -8.15 -5.24 5.97
CA ASP A 95 -9.57 -5.54 5.93
C ASP A 95 -10.32 -4.78 4.82
N ASP A 96 -11.46 -5.34 4.42
CA ASP A 96 -12.36 -4.74 3.43
C ASP A 96 -12.84 -3.34 3.84
N GLU A 97 -12.92 -3.05 5.14
CA GLU A 97 -13.32 -1.73 5.64
C GLU A 97 -12.20 -0.69 5.43
N THR A 98 -10.94 -1.06 5.68
CA THR A 98 -9.79 -0.18 5.39
C THR A 98 -9.66 0.07 3.89
N ALA A 99 -9.86 -0.96 3.06
CA ALA A 99 -9.85 -0.81 1.60
C ALA A 99 -10.97 0.12 1.12
N ARG A 100 -12.20 -0.06 1.63
CA ARG A 100 -13.34 0.82 1.32
C ARG A 100 -13.12 2.25 1.80
N LYS A 101 -12.55 2.44 2.99
CA LYS A 101 -12.19 3.76 3.50
C LYS A 101 -11.15 4.43 2.61
N ALA A 102 -10.09 3.73 2.24
CA ALA A 102 -9.04 4.24 1.36
C ALA A 102 -9.60 4.67 -0.01
N TRP A 103 -10.54 3.89 -0.57
CA TRP A 103 -11.24 4.25 -1.79
C TRP A 103 -12.11 5.51 -1.63
N ARG A 104 -12.85 5.63 -0.53
CA ARG A 104 -13.66 6.83 -0.24
C ARG A 104 -12.78 8.07 -0.11
N ASP A 105 -11.69 7.98 0.64
CA ASP A 105 -10.74 9.09 0.83
C ASP A 105 -10.12 9.51 -0.51
N TYR A 106 -9.82 8.55 -1.39
CA TYR A 106 -9.34 8.85 -2.74
C TYR A 106 -10.38 9.60 -3.58
N LYS A 107 -11.63 9.13 -3.61
CA LYS A 107 -12.70 9.81 -4.35
C LYS A 107 -12.93 11.22 -3.87
N ASN A 108 -12.95 11.44 -2.55
CA ASN A 108 -13.12 12.78 -1.97
C ASN A 108 -11.99 13.71 -2.43
N LYS A 109 -10.73 13.26 -2.39
CA LYS A 109 -9.58 14.04 -2.88
C LYS A 109 -9.64 14.35 -4.37
N VAL A 110 -10.04 13.37 -5.18
CA VAL A 110 -10.18 13.58 -6.64
C VAL A 110 -11.33 14.54 -6.94
N PHE A 111 -12.44 14.43 -6.22
CA PHE A 111 -13.57 15.33 -6.35
C PHE A 111 -13.21 16.76 -5.96
N GLU A 112 -12.58 16.96 -4.80
CA GLU A 112 -12.07 18.27 -4.36
C GLU A 112 -11.12 18.88 -5.39
N ALA A 113 -10.16 18.11 -5.89
CA ALA A 113 -9.22 18.58 -6.91
C ALA A 113 -9.93 19.00 -8.21
N ASN A 114 -10.94 18.25 -8.65
CA ASN A 114 -11.69 18.58 -9.86
C ASN A 114 -12.58 19.83 -9.67
N THR A 115 -13.20 19.99 -8.49
CA THR A 115 -14.01 21.17 -8.16
C THR A 115 -13.15 22.43 -8.12
N SER A 116 -11.97 22.38 -7.48
CA SER A 116 -11.04 23.51 -7.46
C SER A 116 -10.53 23.90 -8.87
N LEU A 117 -10.34 22.93 -9.76
CA LEU A 117 -9.97 23.21 -11.16
C LEU A 117 -11.11 23.91 -11.92
N LEU A 118 -12.36 23.52 -11.68
CA LEU A 118 -13.52 24.15 -12.30
C LEU A 118 -13.70 25.60 -11.82
N GLU A 119 -13.51 25.87 -10.53
CA GLU A 119 -13.56 27.23 -9.96
C GLU A 119 -12.47 28.15 -10.53
N LEU A 120 -11.28 27.62 -10.81
CA LEU A 120 -10.20 28.37 -11.47
C LEU A 120 -10.53 28.66 -12.94
N SER A 121 -11.15 27.72 -13.65
CA SER A 121 -11.54 27.92 -15.07
C SER A 121 -12.75 28.84 -15.25
N GLY A 122 -13.60 28.99 -14.22
CA GLY A 122 -14.77 29.88 -14.24
C GLY A 122 -14.47 31.35 -13.99
N ASN A 123 -13.26 31.71 -13.55
CA ASN A 123 -12.83 33.08 -13.27
C ASN A 123 -12.10 33.77 -14.45
N GLU A 124 -12.01 33.12 -15.62
CA GLU A 124 -11.41 33.69 -16.84
C GLU A 124 -12.46 34.18 -17.87
N SER A 125 -13.70 34.44 -17.45
CA SER A 125 -14.78 34.96 -18.32
C SER A 125 -15.20 36.39 -17.98
#